data_AF-A0A844YX73-F1
#
_entry.id   AF-A0A844YX73-F1
#
_cell.length_a   1.000
_cell.length_b   1.000
_cell.length_c   1.000
_cell.angle_alpha   90.00
_cell.angle_beta   90.00
_cell.angle_gamma   90.00
#
_symmetry.space_group_name_H-M   'P 1'
#
loop_
_entity.id
_entity.type
_entity.pdbx_description
1 polymer ?
#
loop_
_entity_poly.entity_id
_entity_poly.type
_entity_poly.pdbx_seq_one_letter_code
_entity_poly.pdbx_strand_id
1 'polypeptide(L)'
;MSDLPPADLAVPAAAPARAMHFRRRSNAPLLPRDAVRRQGAITTLAFQLLGREQAIAFLNTDHAALGGRPLALATDSVAGLQSVERLLRAGDKQD
;
A
#
# COMPACT_ATOMS: atom_id res chain seq x y z
N MET A 1 -30.82 33.75 27.68
CA MET A 1 -29.43 33.50 28.11
C MET A 1 -29.43 32.10 28.69
N SER A 2 -28.92 31.06 28.05
CA SER A 2 -27.90 30.92 27.01
C SER A 2 -28.20 29.61 26.24
N ASP A 3 -28.28 29.63 24.91
CA ASP A 3 -27.19 29.30 23.98
C ASP A 3 -27.16 27.79 23.63
N LEU A 4 -27.24 27.50 22.33
CA LEU A 4 -27.03 26.21 21.66
C LEU A 4 -26.16 26.52 20.42
N PRO A 5 -25.44 25.57 19.79
CA PRO A 5 -24.77 24.32 20.22
C PRO A 5 -23.32 24.29 19.63
N PRO A 6 -22.57 23.17 19.38
CA PRO A 6 -22.94 22.13 18.40
C PRO A 6 -22.49 20.68 18.72
N ALA A 7 -23.12 19.77 17.97
CA ALA A 7 -22.74 18.40 17.64
C ALA A 7 -21.26 18.03 17.88
N ASP A 8 -21.02 17.14 18.84
CA ASP A 8 -19.77 16.39 18.87
C ASP A 8 -19.93 15.15 17.99
N LEU A 9 -19.19 15.18 16.89
CA LEU A 9 -19.08 14.13 15.90
C LEU A 9 -18.39 12.94 16.57
N ALA A 10 -19.14 11.93 16.98
CA ALA A 10 -18.58 10.66 17.41
C ALA A 10 -17.84 10.02 16.22
N VAL A 11 -16.54 10.29 16.18
CA VAL A 11 -15.54 9.78 15.23
C VAL A 11 -15.63 8.25 15.21
N PRO A 12 -15.67 7.60 14.02
CA PRO A 12 -15.78 6.16 13.95
C PRO A 12 -14.59 5.49 14.64
N ALA A 13 -14.90 4.58 15.56
CA ALA A 13 -13.93 3.75 16.27
C ALA A 13 -12.96 3.10 15.28
N ALA A 14 -11.71 3.53 15.32
CA ALA A 14 -10.61 2.95 14.56
C ALA A 14 -10.51 1.46 14.88
N ALA A 15 -10.70 0.64 13.85
CA ALA A 15 -10.55 -0.81 13.88
C ALA A 15 -9.15 -1.22 14.41
N PRO A 16 -9.01 -2.38 15.08
CA PRO A 16 -7.83 -2.71 15.86
C PRO A 16 -6.59 -2.80 14.98
N ALA A 17 -5.48 -2.26 15.49
CA ALA A 17 -4.15 -2.33 14.90
C ALA A 17 -3.82 -3.79 14.54
N ARG A 18 -3.94 -4.10 13.25
CA ARG A 18 -3.60 -5.43 12.72
C ARG A 18 -2.13 -5.67 12.99
N ALA A 19 -1.88 -6.73 13.74
CA ALA A 19 -0.56 -7.21 14.11
C ALA A 19 0.41 -7.12 12.92
N MET A 20 1.47 -6.36 13.15
CA MET A 20 2.50 -6.00 12.18
C MET A 20 3.34 -7.25 11.91
N HIS A 21 2.80 -8.15 11.09
CA HIS A 21 3.50 -9.35 10.64
C HIS A 21 4.50 -8.95 9.56
N PHE A 22 5.57 -8.27 9.97
CA PHE A 22 6.82 -8.32 9.25
C PHE A 22 7.22 -9.79 9.15
N ARG A 23 6.89 -10.44 8.04
CA ARG A 23 7.40 -11.77 7.77
C ARG A 23 8.92 -11.70 7.84
N ARG A 24 9.47 -12.52 8.73
CA ARG A 24 10.87 -12.54 9.12
C ARG A 24 11.74 -12.65 7.88
N ARG A 25 12.76 -11.79 7.86
CA ARG A 25 13.91 -11.82 6.95
C ARG A 25 14.39 -13.27 6.85
N SER A 26 14.14 -13.92 5.72
CA SER A 26 14.87 -15.11 5.34
C SER A 26 16.34 -14.70 5.19
N ASN A 27 17.27 -15.57 5.59
CA ASN A 27 18.72 -15.45 5.36
C ASN A 27 19.03 -15.48 3.84
N ALA A 28 18.40 -14.60 3.07
CA ALA A 28 18.34 -14.67 1.63
C ALA A 28 19.57 -13.99 1.01
N PRO A 29 20.19 -14.60 -0.01
CA PRO A 29 21.15 -13.94 -0.89
C PRO A 29 20.57 -12.61 -1.41
N LEU A 30 21.44 -11.70 -1.88
CA LEU A 30 21.04 -10.46 -2.55
C LEU A 30 19.77 -10.66 -3.39
N LEU A 31 18.86 -9.68 -3.35
CA LEU A 31 17.60 -9.71 -4.10
C LEU A 31 17.84 -10.29 -5.50
N PRO A 32 17.14 -11.39 -5.87
CA PRO A 32 17.25 -11.96 -7.21
C PRO A 32 17.05 -10.86 -8.24
N ARG A 33 17.76 -10.90 -9.37
CA ARG A 33 17.66 -9.86 -10.42
C ARG A 33 16.21 -9.58 -10.82
N ASP A 34 15.36 -10.61 -10.79
CA ASP A 34 13.93 -10.48 -11.06
C ASP A 34 13.18 -9.68 -9.99
N ALA A 35 13.51 -9.81 -8.71
CA ALA A 35 12.92 -9.01 -7.65
C ALA A 35 13.26 -7.52 -7.80
N VAL A 36 14.51 -7.19 -8.18
CA VAL A 36 14.92 -5.81 -8.48
C VAL A 36 14.17 -5.25 -9.69
N ARG A 37 14.02 -6.05 -10.76
CA ARG A 37 13.24 -5.65 -11.95
C ARG A 37 11.78 -5.36 -11.58
N ARG A 38 11.15 -6.21 -10.78
CA ARG A 38 9.76 -6.01 -10.32
C ARG A 38 9.63 -4.77 -9.42
N GLN A 39 10.60 -4.55 -8.54
CA GLN A 39 10.64 -3.37 -7.69
C GLN A 39 10.71 -2.08 -8.52
N GLY A 40 11.59 -2.03 -9.51
CA GLY A 40 11.71 -0.91 -10.43
C GLY A 40 10.40 -0.68 -11.20
N ALA A 41 9.85 -1.74 -11.80
CA ALA A 41 8.61 -1.68 -12.56
C ALA A 41 7.44 -1.11 -11.74
N ILE A 42 7.21 -1.62 -10.53
CA ILE A 42 6.10 -1.16 -9.70
C ILE A 42 6.33 0.26 -9.15
N THR A 43 7.57 0.61 -8.85
CA THR A 43 7.93 1.95 -8.36
C THR A 43 7.70 3.00 -9.44
N THR A 44 8.16 2.74 -10.66
CA THR A 44 7.94 3.62 -11.81
C THR A 44 6.45 3.76 -12.13
N LEU A 45 5.70 2.65 -12.13
CA LEU A 45 4.25 2.70 -12.40
C LEU A 45 3.50 3.50 -11.34
N ALA A 46 3.76 3.26 -10.06
CA ALA A 46 3.11 3.99 -8.97
C ALA A 46 3.42 5.48 -9.03
N PHE A 47 4.67 5.85 -9.34
CA PHE A 47 5.04 7.26 -9.52
C PHE A 47 4.34 7.93 -10.70
N GLN A 48 4.15 7.21 -11.81
CA GLN A 48 3.46 7.73 -12.99
C GLN A 48 1.96 7.95 -12.72
N LEU A 49 1.33 7.08 -11.93
CA LEU A 49 -0.12 7.16 -11.68
C LEU A 49 -0.49 8.05 -10.48
N LEU A 50 0.26 7.99 -9.39
CA LEU A 50 -0.10 8.65 -8.13
C LEU A 50 0.73 9.91 -7.83
N GLY A 51 1.87 10.08 -8.51
CA GLY A 51 2.87 11.08 -8.14
C GLY A 51 3.75 10.64 -6.97
N ARG A 52 4.79 11.43 -6.66
CA ARG A 52 5.89 11.03 -5.78
C ARG A 52 5.46 10.62 -4.37
N GLU A 53 4.82 11.52 -3.65
CA GLU A 53 4.51 11.31 -2.23
C GLU A 53 3.45 10.22 -2.05
N GLN A 54 2.39 10.24 -2.87
CA GLN A 54 1.34 9.23 -2.81
C GLN A 54 1.84 7.83 -3.21
N ALA A 55 2.73 7.73 -4.20
CA ALA A 55 3.34 6.45 -4.56
C ALA A 55 4.19 5.87 -3.42
N ILE A 56 5.00 6.70 -2.76
CA ILE A 56 5.81 6.26 -1.60
C ILE A 56 4.89 5.77 -0.48
N ALA A 57 3.85 6.54 -0.16
CA ALA A 57 2.87 6.15 0.85
C ALA A 57 2.18 4.83 0.49
N PHE A 58 1.66 4.72 -0.73
CA PHE A 58 0.98 3.54 -1.24
C PHE A 58 1.87 2.28 -1.18
N LEU A 59 3.07 2.34 -1.77
CA LEU A 59 3.97 1.18 -1.85
C LEU A 59 4.43 0.68 -0.48
N ASN A 60 4.58 1.60 0.47
CA ASN A 60 5.10 1.29 1.79
C ASN A 60 4.02 1.06 2.85
N THR A 61 2.76 1.39 2.60
CA THR A 61 1.67 1.20 3.57
C THR A 61 0.97 -0.13 3.34
N ASP A 62 0.49 -0.76 4.41
CA ASP A 62 -0.31 -1.97 4.29
C ASP A 62 -1.63 -1.68 3.57
N HIS A 63 -1.93 -2.45 2.53
CA HIS A 63 -3.17 -2.34 1.78
C HIS A 63 -4.07 -3.52 2.12
N ALA A 64 -5.23 -3.24 2.74
CA ALA A 64 -6.17 -4.28 3.16
C ALA A 64 -6.64 -5.17 1.99
N ALA A 65 -6.84 -4.59 0.81
CA ALA A 65 -7.23 -5.31 -0.41
C ALA A 65 -6.15 -6.27 -0.93
N LEU A 66 -4.88 -6.00 -0.63
CA LEU A 66 -3.75 -6.84 -1.03
C LEU A 66 -3.32 -7.80 0.09
N GLY A 67 -3.84 -7.61 1.31
CA GLY A 67 -3.46 -8.38 2.49
C GLY A 67 -2.02 -8.12 2.95
N GLY A 68 -1.43 -6.98 2.56
CA GLY A 68 -0.05 -6.63 2.90
C GLY A 68 0.46 -5.35 2.22
N ARG A 69 1.74 -5.05 2.43
CA ARG A 69 2.46 -3.93 1.80
C ARG A 69 2.67 -4.19 0.30
N PRO A 70 2.23 -3.28 -0.61
CA PRO A 70 2.33 -3.51 -2.05
C PRO A 70 3.76 -3.77 -2.54
N LEU A 71 4.76 -3.04 -2.04
CA LEU A 71 6.16 -3.21 -2.46
C LEU A 71 6.70 -4.61 -2.10
N ALA A 72 6.32 -5.13 -0.93
CA ALA A 72 6.75 -6.45 -0.50
C ALA A 72 6.10 -7.54 -1.37
N LEU A 73 4.80 -7.43 -1.62
CA LEU A 73 4.07 -8.38 -2.46
C LEU A 73 4.56 -8.39 -3.91
N ALA A 74 4.83 -7.22 -4.48
CA ALA A 74 5.31 -7.08 -5.85
C ALA A 74 6.72 -7.66 -6.07
N THR A 75 7.58 -7.57 -5.05
CA THR A 75 8.95 -8.09 -5.14
C THR A 75 9.01 -9.59 -4.87
N ASP A 76 8.15 -10.10 -3.99
CA ASP A 76 8.08 -11.52 -3.62
C ASP A 76 7.67 -12.42 -4.80
N SER A 77 6.70 -11.99 -5.62
CA SER A 77 6.22 -12.80 -6.75
C SER A 77 5.64 -12.01 -7.91
N VAL A 78 5.56 -12.64 -9.08
CA VAL A 78 4.89 -12.08 -10.27
C VAL A 78 3.39 -11.90 -10.03
N ALA A 79 2.74 -12.82 -9.30
CA ALA A 79 1.32 -12.72 -8.97
C ALA A 79 1.04 -11.53 -8.03
N GLY A 80 1.94 -11.29 -7.07
CA GLY A 80 1.89 -10.10 -6.23
C GLY A 80 2.03 -8.82 -7.04
N LEU A 81 2.99 -8.77 -7.97
CA LEU A 81 3.16 -7.62 -8.88
C LEU A 81 1.87 -7.33 -9.65
N GLN A 82 1.30 -8.32 -10.33
CA GLN A 82 0.06 -8.16 -11.12
C GLN A 82 -1.13 -7.70 -10.27
N SER A 83 -1.18 -8.11 -9.00
CA SER A 83 -2.25 -7.68 -8.09
C SER A 83 -2.11 -6.21 -7.71
N VAL A 84 -0.89 -5.73 -7.45
CA VAL A 84 -0.63 -4.31 -7.19
C VAL A 84 -0.87 -3.46 -8.44
N GLU A 85 -0.43 -3.92 -9.62
CA GLU A 85 -0.66 -3.21 -10.89
C GLU A 85 -2.14 -3.02 -11.19
N ARG A 86 -2.96 -4.06 -10.97
CA ARG A 86 -4.42 -3.97 -11.12
C ARG A 86 -5.03 -2.95 -10.17
N LEU A 87 -4.57 -2.93 -8.92
CA LEU A 87 -5.07 -2.00 -7.92
C LEU A 87 -4.68 -0.54 -8.21
N LEU A 88 -3.45 -0.30 -8.66
CA LEU A 88 -2.99 1.01 -9.11
C LEU A 88 -3.82 1.53 -10.29
N ARG A 89 -4.08 0.69 -11.29
CA ARG A 89 -4.90 1.04 -12.46
C ARG A 89 -6.39 1.20 -12.13
N ALA A 90 -6.87 0.54 -11.08
CA ALA A 90 -8.24 0.71 -10.60
C ALA A 90 -8.40 2.02 -9.81
N GLY A 91 -7.38 2.42 -9.04
CA GLY A 91 -7.38 3.66 -8.25
C GLY A 91 -7.21 4.94 -9.07
N ASP A 92 -6.63 4.86 -10.27
CA ASP A 92 -6.62 5.95 -11.27
C ASP A 92 -8.03 6.31 -11.76
N LYS A 93 -8.97 5.38 -11.63
CA LYS A 93 -10.35 5.49 -12.11
C LYS A 93 -11.32 5.92 -11.00
N GLN A 94 -10.88 6.80 -10.11
CA GLN A 94 -11.73 7.42 -9.11
C GLN A 94 -11.92 8.89 -9.49
N ASP A 95 -12.95 9.12 -10.29
CA ASP A 95 -13.53 10.43 -10.64
C ASP A 95 -14.15 11.10 -9.40
#